data_AF-A0A2V8H7E7-F1
#
_entry.id   AF-A0A2V8H7E7-F1
#
_cell.length_a   1.000
_cell.length_b   1.000
_cell.length_c   1.000
_cell.angle_alpha   90.00
_cell.angle_beta   90.00
_cell.angle_gamma   90.00
#
_symmetry.space_group_name_H-M   'P 1'
#
loop_
_entity.id
_entity.type
_entity.pdbx_description
1 polymer ?
#
loop_
_entity_poly.entity_id
_entity_poly.type
_entity_poly.pdbx_seq_one_letter_code
_entity_poly.pdbx_strand_id
1 'polypeptide(L)'
;MRLTGFDVLDASIQATNRWFNELTQELNCVDRRKAYIVLRCVLQAWRDHLSIEDAVYLGEQLPTLIRGIYFEHWDPSDKPLPLRSRAEFFQVSLPTLQVTAKTDPAPKR
;
A
#
# COMPACT_ATOMS: atom_id res chain seq x y z
N MET A 1 6.81 -24.02 -10.04
CA MET A 1 5.40 -24.40 -10.09
C MET A 1 4.60 -23.16 -10.46
N ARG A 2 3.81 -23.19 -11.52
CA ARG A 2 2.96 -22.05 -11.92
C ARG A 2 1.70 -22.05 -11.05
N LEU A 3 1.41 -20.93 -10.42
CA LEU A 3 0.28 -20.79 -9.49
C LEU A 3 -0.99 -20.37 -10.24
N THR A 4 -0.85 -19.48 -11.22
CA THR A 4 -1.97 -18.89 -11.99
C THR A 4 -1.98 -19.30 -13.46
N GLY A 5 -0.92 -19.99 -13.93
CA GLY A 5 -0.72 -20.29 -15.35
C GLY A 5 -0.07 -19.16 -16.16
N PHE A 6 0.14 -17.99 -15.55
CA PHE A 6 0.80 -16.83 -16.16
C PHE A 6 2.05 -16.44 -15.37
N ASP A 7 3.23 -16.57 -16.00
CA ASP A 7 4.52 -16.32 -15.33
C ASP A 7 4.64 -14.89 -14.77
N VAL A 8 4.06 -13.91 -15.48
CA VAL A 8 4.06 -12.49 -15.06
C VAL A 8 3.25 -12.27 -13.77
N LEU A 9 2.08 -12.92 -13.66
CA LEU A 9 1.24 -12.81 -12.46
C LEU A 9 1.90 -13.55 -11.29
N ASP A 10 2.44 -14.74 -11.53
CA ASP A 10 3.15 -15.52 -10.53
C ASP A 10 4.37 -14.77 -9.98
N ALA A 11 5.15 -14.11 -10.83
CA ALA A 11 6.26 -13.26 -10.42
C ALA A 11 5.80 -12.09 -9.54
N SER A 12 4.70 -11.42 -9.90
CA SER A 12 4.15 -10.34 -9.08
C SER A 12 3.63 -10.84 -7.72
N ILE A 13 3.00 -12.02 -7.67
CA ILE A 13 2.55 -12.64 -6.41
C ILE A 13 3.75 -12.94 -5.51
N GLN A 14 4.82 -13.52 -6.06
CA GLN A 14 6.04 -13.82 -5.31
C GLN A 14 6.70 -12.55 -4.77
N ALA A 15 6.84 -11.51 -5.60
CA ALA A 15 7.41 -10.23 -5.17
C ALA A 15 6.56 -9.57 -4.06
N THR A 16 5.23 -9.59 -4.20
CA THR A 16 4.29 -9.04 -3.21
C THR A 16 4.37 -9.81 -1.89
N ASN A 17 4.44 -11.14 -1.93
CA ASN A 17 4.58 -11.96 -0.73
C ASN A 17 5.91 -11.70 -0.02
N ARG A 18 7.00 -11.48 -0.77
CA ARG A 18 8.31 -11.13 -0.21
C ARG A 18 8.25 -9.81 0.55
N TRP A 19 7.68 -8.77 -0.07
CA TRP A 19 7.49 -7.46 0.58
C TRP A 19 6.70 -7.58 1.87
N PHE A 20 5.59 -8.33 1.88
CA PHE A 20 4.81 -8.51 3.10
C PHE A 20 5.55 -9.30 4.18
N ASN A 21 6.37 -10.29 3.81
CA ASN A 21 7.20 -11.01 4.77
C ASN A 21 8.22 -10.07 5.43
N GLU A 22 8.93 -9.27 4.63
CA GLU A 22 9.89 -8.27 5.11
C GLU A 22 9.20 -7.24 6.00
N LEU A 23 8.05 -6.72 5.60
CA LEU A 23 7.27 -5.79 6.42
C LEU A 23 6.80 -6.39 7.75
N THR A 24 6.33 -7.64 7.77
CA THR A 24 5.94 -8.29 9.01
C THR A 24 7.12 -8.46 9.97
N GLN A 25 8.32 -8.70 9.45
CA GLN A 25 9.56 -8.79 10.23
C GLN A 25 9.95 -7.42 10.80
N GLU A 26 10.02 -6.38 9.96
CA GLU A 26 10.38 -5.02 10.38
C GLU A 26 9.40 -4.43 11.41
N LEU A 27 8.10 -4.70 11.23
CA LEU A 27 7.04 -4.23 12.13
C LEU A 27 6.89 -5.10 13.40
N ASN A 28 7.66 -6.19 13.53
CA ASN A 28 7.49 -7.21 14.57
C ASN A 28 6.03 -7.66 14.73
N CYS A 29 5.28 -7.78 13.62
CA CYS A 29 3.87 -8.13 13.63
C CYS A 29 3.61 -9.40 12.83
N VAL A 30 2.85 -10.33 13.40
CA VAL A 30 2.50 -11.61 12.73
C VAL A 30 1.32 -11.43 11.77
N ASP A 31 0.59 -10.31 11.90
CA ASP A 31 -0.65 -10.08 11.18
C ASP A 31 -0.38 -9.49 9.79
N ARG A 32 -0.49 -10.32 8.76
CA ARG A 32 -0.37 -9.92 7.35
C ARG A 32 -1.39 -8.86 6.95
N ARG A 33 -2.57 -8.82 7.57
CA ARG A 33 -3.58 -7.80 7.30
C ARG A 33 -3.11 -6.43 7.78
N LYS A 34 -2.46 -6.36 8.94
CA LYS A 34 -1.83 -5.11 9.43
C LYS A 34 -0.72 -4.67 8.50
N ALA A 35 0.16 -5.58 8.06
CA ALA A 35 1.21 -5.25 7.10
C ALA A 35 0.63 -4.71 5.77
N TYR A 36 -0.45 -5.30 5.27
CA TYR A 36 -1.20 -4.79 4.11
C TYR A 36 -1.72 -3.37 4.32
N ILE A 37 -2.41 -3.13 5.43
CA ILE A 37 -2.98 -1.83 5.78
C ILE A 37 -1.86 -0.77 5.87
N VAL A 38 -0.75 -1.09 6.55
CA VAL A 38 0.39 -0.18 6.69
C VAL A 38 1.01 0.14 5.34
N LEU A 39 1.33 -0.87 4.51
CA LEU A 39 1.89 -0.66 3.19
C LEU A 39 0.99 0.25 2.34
N ARG A 40 -0.31 -0.07 2.28
CA ARG A 40 -1.30 0.71 1.51
C ARG A 40 -1.33 2.17 1.97
N CYS A 41 -1.40 2.42 3.27
CA CYS A 41 -1.49 3.77 3.80
C CYS A 41 -0.22 4.59 3.52
N VAL A 42 0.96 4.00 3.70
CA VAL A 42 2.24 4.68 3.46
C VAL A 42 2.41 5.00 1.98
N LEU A 43 2.15 4.02 1.10
CA LEU A 43 2.26 4.19 -0.34
C LEU A 43 1.31 5.27 -0.89
N GLN A 44 0.05 5.25 -0.45
CA GLN A 44 -0.94 6.26 -0.88
C GLN A 44 -0.59 7.64 -0.32
N ALA A 45 -0.15 7.75 0.93
CA ALA A 45 0.28 9.04 1.49
C ALA A 45 1.53 9.60 0.78
N TRP A 46 2.48 8.75 0.39
CA TRP A 46 3.62 9.17 -0.44
C TRP A 46 3.18 9.63 -1.82
N ARG A 47 2.31 8.87 -2.50
CA ARG A 47 1.72 9.24 -3.79
C ARG A 47 1.01 10.59 -3.75
N ASP A 48 0.36 10.92 -2.65
CA ASP A 48 -0.41 12.16 -2.52
C ASP A 48 0.48 13.39 -2.26
N HIS A 49 1.71 13.18 -1.82
CA HIS A 49 2.72 14.22 -1.61
C HIS A 49 3.56 14.53 -2.88
N LEU A 50 3.68 13.58 -3.79
CA LEU A 50 4.51 13.71 -4.99
C LEU A 50 3.80 14.48 -6.09
N SER A 51 4.59 15.05 -7.02
CA SER A 51 4.06 15.52 -8.30
C SER A 51 3.42 14.35 -9.06
N ILE A 52 2.54 14.65 -10.02
CA ILE A 52 1.89 13.59 -10.81
C ILE A 52 2.94 12.74 -11.55
N GLU A 53 3.96 13.39 -12.12
CA GLU A 53 5.04 12.71 -12.84
C GLU A 53 5.85 11.78 -11.92
N ASP A 54 6.28 12.28 -10.75
CA ASP A 54 7.03 11.48 -9.78
C ASP A 54 6.20 10.33 -9.21
N ALA A 55 4.89 10.55 -9.00
CA ALA A 55 3.97 9.51 -8.54
C ALA A 55 3.83 8.38 -9.57
N VAL A 56 3.72 8.73 -10.86
CA VAL A 56 3.70 7.73 -11.95
C VAL A 56 5.02 6.97 -12.00
N TYR A 57 6.15 7.67 -11.97
CA TYR A 57 7.48 7.05 -12.01
C TYR A 57 7.72 6.09 -10.83
N LEU A 58 7.29 6.47 -9.62
CA LEU A 58 7.31 5.59 -8.46
C LEU A 58 6.46 4.34 -8.70
N GLY A 59 5.25 4.52 -9.22
CA GLY A 59 4.31 3.43 -9.53
C GLY A 59 4.88 2.42 -10.53
N GLU A 60 5.69 2.86 -11.50
CA GLU A 60 6.32 1.97 -12.48
C GLU A 60 7.29 0.96 -11.84
N GLN A 61 7.97 1.35 -10.76
CA GLN A 61 8.94 0.49 -10.06
C GLN A 61 8.28 -0.57 -9.15
N LEU A 62 6.97 -0.48 -8.91
CA LEU A 62 6.25 -1.39 -8.02
C LEU A 62 5.88 -2.71 -8.72
N PRO A 63 5.90 -3.86 -8.02
CA PRO A 63 5.30 -5.10 -8.52
C PRO A 63 3.84 -4.87 -8.92
N THR A 64 3.38 -5.50 -10.00
CA THR A 64 2.06 -5.24 -10.61
C THR A 64 0.89 -5.23 -9.62
N LEU A 65 0.85 -6.17 -8.68
CA LEU A 65 -0.19 -6.20 -7.63
C LEU A 65 -0.08 -5.02 -6.65
N ILE A 66 1.12 -4.67 -6.21
CA ILE A 66 1.36 -3.52 -5.33
C ILE A 66 1.05 -2.22 -6.07
N ARG A 67 1.37 -2.14 -7.37
CA ARG A 67 1.00 -1.02 -8.23
C ARG A 67 -0.51 -0.81 -8.28
N GLY A 68 -1.30 -1.89 -8.31
CA GLY A 68 -2.76 -1.82 -8.19
C GLY A 68 -3.22 -1.17 -6.88
N ILE A 69 -2.62 -1.56 -5.75
CA ILE A 69 -2.89 -0.96 -4.43
C ILE A 69 -2.49 0.53 -4.40
N TYR A 70 -1.36 0.85 -5.03
CA TYR A 70 -0.80 2.20 -5.09
C TYR A 70 -1.71 3.17 -5.85
N PHE A 71 -2.27 2.79 -7.00
CA PHE A 71 -3.15 3.65 -7.79
C PHE A 71 -4.63 3.58 -7.40
N GLU A 72 -4.99 2.69 -6.48
CA GLU A 72 -6.35 2.57 -5.98
C GLU A 72 -6.87 3.91 -5.43
N HIS A 73 -8.10 4.29 -5.81
CA HIS A 73 -8.76 5.53 -5.38
C HIS A 73 -7.91 6.80 -5.59
N TRP A 74 -7.05 6.85 -6.63
CA TRP A 74 -6.25 8.04 -6.91
C TRP A 74 -7.06 9.14 -7.61
N ASP A 75 -7.17 10.31 -6.96
CA ASP A 75 -7.51 11.57 -7.64
C ASP A 75 -6.24 12.44 -7.84
N PRO A 76 -5.80 12.68 -9.09
CA PRO A 76 -4.63 13.52 -9.36
C PRO A 76 -4.92 15.03 -9.39
N SER A 77 -6.19 15.46 -9.36
CA SER A 77 -6.60 16.84 -9.64
C SER A 77 -6.12 17.86 -8.58
N ASP A 78 -6.04 17.44 -7.32
CA ASP A 78 -5.72 18.31 -6.17
C ASP A 78 -4.30 18.08 -5.60
N LYS A 79 -3.37 17.57 -6.43
CA LYS A 79 -2.01 17.21 -6.02
C LYS A 79 -0.93 18.14 -6.59
N PRO A 80 0.20 18.32 -5.89
CA PRO A 80 0.63 17.65 -4.66
C PRO A 80 0.02 18.24 -3.37
N LEU A 81 -0.27 17.38 -2.39
CA LEU A 81 -0.60 17.82 -1.04
C LEU A 81 0.68 18.31 -0.34
N PRO A 82 0.73 19.54 0.20
CA PRO A 82 1.91 20.07 0.86
C PRO A 82 2.02 19.48 2.28
N LEU A 83 2.55 18.25 2.41
CA LEU A 83 2.90 17.66 3.70
C LEU A 83 4.28 18.20 4.12
N ARG A 84 4.28 19.31 4.87
CA ARG A 84 5.49 20.04 5.25
C ARG A 84 6.11 19.55 6.55
N SER A 85 5.43 18.65 7.26
CA SER A 85 5.93 18.08 8.51
C SER A 85 5.63 16.59 8.65
N ARG A 86 6.47 15.90 9.43
CA ARG A 86 6.24 14.50 9.82
C ARG A 86 4.91 14.32 10.55
N ALA A 87 4.47 15.33 11.31
CA ALA A 87 3.19 15.32 12.00
C ALA A 87 2.01 15.32 11.03
N GLU A 88 2.05 16.17 9.99
CA GLU A 88 1.03 16.21 8.93
C GLU A 88 0.95 14.88 8.17
N PHE A 89 2.10 14.26 7.87
CA PHE A 89 2.14 12.94 7.24
C PHE A 89 1.41 11.88 8.07
N PHE A 90 1.65 11.85 9.38
CA PHE A 90 0.93 10.94 10.26
C PHE A 90 -0.56 11.30 10.35
N GLN A 91 -0.92 12.58 10.39
CA GLN A 91 -2.32 12.99 10.46
C GLN A 91 -3.14 12.55 9.25
N VAL A 92 -2.54 12.53 8.05
CA VAL A 92 -3.21 12.06 6.83
C VAL A 92 -3.25 10.53 6.74
N SER A 93 -2.21 9.83 7.23
CA SER A 93 -2.13 8.36 7.12
C SER A 93 -2.82 7.59 8.26
N LEU A 94 -2.86 8.15 9.49
CA LEU A 94 -3.45 7.50 10.68
C LEU A 94 -4.96 7.21 10.59
N PRO A 95 -5.83 8.05 10.00
CA PRO A 95 -7.25 7.76 9.88
C PRO A 95 -7.49 6.49 9.07
N THR A 96 -6.75 6.29 7.99
CA THR A 96 -6.81 5.10 7.13
C THR A 96 -6.35 3.83 7.86
N LEU A 97 -5.37 3.96 8.77
CA LEU A 97 -4.94 2.88 9.67
C LEU A 97 -6.01 2.50 10.71
N GLN A 98 -6.84 3.45 11.16
CA GLN A 98 -7.88 3.21 12.17
C GLN A 98 -9.20 2.68 11.58
N VAL A 99 -9.58 3.14 10.37
CA VAL A 99 -10.83 2.72 9.70
C VAL A 99 -10.77 1.25 9.30
N THR A 100 -9.64 0.82 8.73
CA THR A 100 -9.46 -0.56 8.26
C THR A 100 -9.34 -1.60 9.38
N ALA A 101 -9.02 -1.18 10.60
CA ALA A 101 -9.05 -2.02 11.80
C ALA A 101 -10.46 -2.25 12.35
N LYS A 102 -11.44 -1.38 12.01
CA LYS A 102 -12.81 -1.41 12.56
C LYS A 102 -13.85 -1.99 11.60
N THR A 103 -13.58 -2.02 10.28
CA THR A 103 -14.52 -2.54 9.26
C THR A 103 -14.30 -4.03 8.92
N ASP A 104 -14.46 -4.92 9.89
CA ASP A 104 -14.92 -6.27 9.55
C ASP A 104 -15.86 -6.83 10.63
N PRO A 105 -17.13 -7.15 10.33
CA PRO A 105 -17.94 -7.96 11.21
C PRO A 105 -17.30 -9.34 11.33
N ALA A 106 -17.26 -9.87 12.56
CA ALA A 106 -16.71 -11.18 12.86
C ALA A 106 -17.21 -12.26 11.87
N PRO A 107 -16.38 -13.23 11.47
CA PRO A 107 -16.84 -14.33 10.63
C PRO A 107 -17.99 -15.04 11.35
N LYS A 108 -19.20 -14.99 10.77
CA LYS A 108 -20.32 -15.80 11.22
C LYS A 108 -19.92 -17.26 11.04
N ARG A 109 -19.77 -17.97 12.16
CA ARG A 109 -19.70 -19.42 12.23
C ARG A 109 -21.02 -20.03 11.80
#